data_AF-A0A969NHT3-F1
#
_entry.id   AF-A0A969NHT3-F1
#
_cell.length_a   1.000
_cell.length_b   1.000
_cell.length_c   1.000
_cell.angle_alpha   90.00
_cell.angle_beta   90.00
_cell.angle_gamma   90.00
#
_symmetry.space_group_name_H-M   'P 1'
#
loop_
_entity.id
_entity.type
_entity.pdbx_description
1 polymer ?
#
loop_
_entity_poly.entity_id
_entity_poly.type
_entity_poly.pdbx_seq_one_letter_code
_entity_poly.pdbx_strand_id
1 'polypeptide(L)'
;MSVGLINASSVVIGLLILFFASRFLVPQESEFGTSMFNFNLNMIVGFAFGASAVAVFSRLGGGIFAKSAEKAETEIVEKETGIKDKSPYNPASVANETGQITSNIGGIGADVFESFTAAIIASIFLGTSLLAGGNMKTFGLLSLPLIIASVGIFTSIAGSYLLRASEVSTSRQAINIAEGFASNCFIIGN
;
A
#
# COMPACT_ATOMS: atom_id res chain seq x y z
N MET A 1 10.61 -2.57 9.73
CA MET A 1 9.58 -3.64 9.70
C MET A 1 8.15 -3.11 9.77
N SER A 2 7.89 -1.82 9.99
CA SER A 2 6.56 -1.36 10.44
C SER A 2 5.60 -0.94 9.32
N VAL A 3 5.89 0.08 8.50
CA VAL A 3 4.85 0.70 7.66
C VAL A 3 4.40 -0.16 6.48
N GLY A 4 5.34 -0.71 5.71
CA GLY A 4 5.00 -1.51 4.52
C GLY A 4 4.24 -2.80 4.83
N LEU A 5 4.63 -3.52 5.90
CA LEU A 5 3.96 -4.75 6.33
C LEU A 5 2.55 -4.47 6.86
N ILE A 6 2.38 -3.37 7.63
CA ILE A 6 1.07 -2.94 8.11
C ILE A 6 0.16 -2.59 6.94
N ASN A 7 0.66 -1.85 5.94
CA ASN A 7 -0.14 -1.48 4.77
C ASN A 7 -0.56 -2.71 3.97
N ALA A 8 0.38 -3.61 3.65
CA ALA A 8 0.08 -4.84 2.91
C ALA A 8 -0.96 -5.71 3.65
N SER A 9 -0.79 -5.88 4.98
CA SER A 9 -1.72 -6.66 5.81
C SER A 9 -3.10 -6.02 5.88
N SER A 10 -3.17 -4.69 6.02
CA SER A 10 -4.43 -3.94 6.08
C SER A 10 -5.23 -4.02 4.79
N VAL A 11 -4.55 -4.01 3.63
CA VAL A 11 -5.22 -4.20 2.32
C VAL A 11 -5.83 -5.59 2.21
N VAL A 12 -5.07 -6.64 2.56
CA VAL A 12 -5.57 -8.03 2.48
C VAL A 12 -6.74 -8.24 3.45
N ILE A 13 -6.62 -7.76 4.69
CA ILE A 13 -7.71 -7.83 5.68
C ILE A 13 -8.95 -7.07 5.18
N GLY A 14 -8.78 -5.85 4.64
CA GLY A 14 -9.88 -5.06 4.10
C GLY A 14 -10.61 -5.76 2.94
N LEU A 15 -9.86 -6.33 2.00
CA LEU A 15 -10.44 -7.09 0.88
C LEU A 15 -11.11 -8.39 1.34
N LEU A 16 -10.57 -9.08 2.34
CA LEU A 16 -11.21 -10.26 2.93
C LEU A 16 -12.54 -9.90 3.63
N ILE A 17 -12.55 -8.81 4.40
CA ILE A 17 -13.79 -8.32 5.04
C ILE A 17 -14.84 -8.00 3.98
N LEU A 18 -14.47 -7.31 2.89
CA LEU A 18 -15.38 -7.02 1.79
C LEU A 18 -15.90 -8.29 1.12
N PHE A 19 -15.03 -9.29 0.92
CA PHE A 19 -15.41 -10.58 0.35
C PHE A 19 -16.38 -11.36 1.25
N PHE A 20 -16.21 -11.34 2.56
CA PHE A 20 -17.14 -11.98 3.50
C PHE A 20 -18.43 -11.16 3.66
N ALA A 21 -18.35 -9.83 3.69
CA ALA A 21 -19.51 -8.95 3.78
C ALA A 21 -20.43 -9.09 2.56
N SER A 22 -19.86 -9.25 1.35
CA SER A 22 -20.64 -9.48 0.14
C SER A 22 -21.45 -10.77 0.17
N ARG A 23 -21.01 -11.78 0.94
CA ARG A 23 -21.77 -13.02 1.16
C ARG A 23 -22.97 -12.87 2.09
N PHE A 24 -22.92 -11.93 3.02
CA PHE A 24 -24.04 -11.66 3.93
C PHE A 24 -25.04 -10.67 3.36
N LEU A 25 -24.58 -9.68 2.58
CA LEU A 25 -25.41 -8.61 2.02
C LEU A 25 -26.13 -8.99 0.72
N VAL A 26 -25.66 -10.01 0.00
CA VAL A 26 -26.34 -10.53 -1.21
C VAL A 26 -27.11 -11.80 -0.83
N PRO A 27 -28.45 -11.76 -0.78
CA PRO A 27 -29.26 -12.95 -0.53
C PRO A 27 -29.00 -14.03 -1.58
N GLN A 28 -28.86 -15.29 -1.14
CA GLN A 28 -28.61 -16.48 -1.97
C GLN A 28 -29.69 -16.78 -3.03
N GLU A 29 -30.80 -16.04 -3.03
CA GLU A 29 -31.99 -16.29 -3.85
C GLU A 29 -32.07 -15.41 -5.12
N SER A 30 -31.14 -14.46 -5.34
CA SER A 30 -31.16 -13.62 -6.54
C SER A 30 -30.39 -14.28 -7.69
N GLU A 31 -31.01 -14.33 -8.88
CA GLU A 31 -30.57 -14.95 -10.12
C GLU A 31 -29.04 -15.19 -10.27
N PHE A 32 -28.73 -16.47 -10.51
CA PHE A 32 -27.50 -17.22 -10.29
C PHE A 32 -26.23 -16.78 -11.09
N GLY A 33 -25.92 -15.50 -11.23
CA GLY A 33 -24.55 -15.18 -11.69
C GLY A 33 -24.22 -13.73 -12.02
N THR A 34 -25.17 -12.94 -12.51
CA THR A 34 -24.87 -11.59 -13.02
C THR A 34 -24.99 -10.51 -11.95
N SER A 35 -26.00 -10.57 -11.08
CA SER A 35 -26.24 -9.58 -10.01
C SER A 35 -25.23 -9.67 -8.87
N MET A 36 -24.90 -10.89 -8.41
CA MET A 36 -23.86 -11.11 -7.38
C MET A 36 -22.46 -10.69 -7.87
N PHE A 37 -22.16 -10.91 -9.15
CA PHE A 37 -20.88 -10.55 -9.76
C PHE A 37 -20.70 -9.03 -9.88
N ASN A 38 -21.72 -8.31 -10.37
CA ASN A 38 -21.70 -6.85 -10.48
C ASN A 38 -21.62 -6.16 -9.11
N PHE A 39 -22.31 -6.69 -8.09
CA PHE A 39 -22.24 -6.14 -6.73
C PHE A 39 -20.83 -6.28 -6.12
N ASN A 40 -20.19 -7.44 -6.29
CA ASN A 40 -18.82 -7.66 -5.85
C ASN A 40 -17.81 -6.74 -6.55
N LEU A 41 -17.93 -6.56 -7.87
CA LEU A 41 -17.05 -5.64 -8.61
C LEU A 41 -17.23 -4.20 -8.18
N ASN A 42 -18.46 -3.71 -8.00
CA ASN A 42 -18.70 -2.33 -7.56
C ASN A 42 -18.11 -2.04 -6.17
N MET A 43 -18.18 -3.00 -5.23
CA MET A 43 -17.55 -2.85 -3.91
C MET A 43 -16.02 -2.81 -4.00
N ILE A 44 -15.42 -3.67 -4.82
CA ILE A 44 -13.96 -3.71 -5.00
C ILE A 44 -13.47 -2.42 -5.69
N VAL A 45 -14.19 -1.94 -6.71
CA VAL A 45 -13.89 -0.65 -7.36
C VAL A 45 -14.05 0.51 -6.39
N GLY A 46 -15.09 0.51 -5.55
CA GLY A 46 -15.27 1.51 -4.51
C GLY A 46 -14.12 1.52 -3.51
N PHE A 47 -13.61 0.35 -3.13
CA PHE A 47 -12.41 0.23 -2.28
C PHE A 47 -11.16 0.79 -2.97
N ALA A 48 -10.93 0.44 -4.24
CA ALA A 48 -9.82 0.98 -5.03
C ALA A 48 -9.87 2.51 -5.12
N PHE A 49 -11.06 3.03 -5.44
CA PHE A 49 -11.28 4.47 -5.56
C PHE A 49 -11.04 5.21 -4.25
N GLY A 50 -11.54 4.65 -3.12
CA GLY A 50 -11.28 5.19 -1.79
C GLY A 50 -9.79 5.20 -1.43
N ALA A 51 -9.08 4.10 -1.74
CA ALA A 51 -7.64 3.99 -1.54
C ALA A 51 -6.87 5.08 -2.31
N SER A 52 -7.17 5.25 -3.61
CA SER A 52 -6.57 6.28 -4.46
C SER A 52 -6.89 7.70 -3.99
N ALA A 53 -8.14 7.98 -3.62
CA ALA A 53 -8.54 9.29 -3.13
C ALA A 53 -7.74 9.69 -1.88
N VAL A 54 -7.67 8.82 -0.88
CA VAL A 54 -6.89 9.07 0.34
C VAL A 54 -5.40 9.22 0.03
N ALA A 55 -4.85 8.41 -0.88
CA ALA A 55 -3.45 8.49 -1.24
C ALA A 55 -3.07 9.80 -1.93
N VAL A 56 -3.91 10.27 -2.86
CA VAL A 56 -3.70 11.56 -3.54
C VAL A 56 -3.74 12.71 -2.54
N PHE A 57 -4.75 12.76 -1.66
CA PHE A 57 -4.84 13.83 -0.67
C PHE A 57 -3.73 13.77 0.38
N SER A 58 -3.31 12.58 0.79
CA SER A 58 -2.18 12.42 1.73
C SER A 58 -0.87 12.90 1.13
N ARG A 59 -0.59 12.56 -0.15
CA ARG A 59 0.63 13.01 -0.84
C ARG A 59 0.62 14.50 -1.14
N LEU A 60 -0.49 15.02 -1.67
CA LEU A 60 -0.61 16.44 -1.97
C LEU A 60 -0.59 17.28 -0.69
N GLY A 61 -1.37 16.89 0.32
CA GLY A 61 -1.44 17.60 1.59
C GLY A 61 -0.10 17.60 2.33
N GLY A 62 0.52 16.43 2.50
CA GLY A 62 1.83 16.30 3.13
C GLY A 62 2.93 17.01 2.33
N GLY A 63 2.94 16.85 1.01
CA GLY A 63 3.96 17.43 0.13
C GLY A 63 3.90 18.96 0.05
N ILE A 64 2.69 19.54 -0.05
CA ILE A 64 2.51 21.00 -0.02
C ILE A 64 2.96 21.54 1.34
N PHE A 65 2.50 20.93 2.44
CA PHE A 65 2.86 21.37 3.78
C PHE A 65 4.38 21.32 4.01
N ALA A 66 5.04 20.21 3.65
CA ALA A 66 6.48 20.06 3.77
C ALA A 66 7.24 21.08 2.93
N LYS A 67 6.88 21.23 1.63
CA LYS A 67 7.63 22.10 0.72
C LYS A 67 7.43 23.58 1.06
N SER A 68 6.24 23.97 1.49
CA SER A 68 5.98 25.33 1.95
C SER A 68 6.74 25.65 3.23
N ALA A 69 6.78 24.71 4.19
CA ALA A 69 7.53 24.89 5.43
C ALA A 69 9.05 24.96 5.19
N GLU A 70 9.58 24.10 4.31
CA GLU A 70 10.99 24.12 3.90
C GLU A 70 11.38 25.46 3.27
N LYS A 71 10.55 26.00 2.38
CA LYS A 71 10.79 27.32 1.77
C LYS A 71 10.69 28.45 2.80
N ALA A 72 9.73 28.40 3.70
CA ALA A 72 9.62 29.41 4.77
C ALA A 72 10.88 29.40 5.66
N GLU A 73 11.41 28.21 5.98
CA GLU A 73 12.60 28.08 6.80
C GLU A 73 13.87 28.60 6.09
N THR A 74 14.10 28.14 4.86
CA THR A 74 15.36 28.37 4.13
C THR A 74 15.39 29.66 3.32
N GLU A 75 14.28 30.07 2.72
CA GLU A 75 14.23 31.24 1.85
C GLU A 75 13.80 32.51 2.60
N ILE A 76 13.01 32.38 3.66
CA ILE A 76 12.51 33.54 4.42
C ILE A 76 13.29 33.69 5.71
N VAL A 77 13.18 32.75 6.64
CA VAL A 77 13.79 32.92 7.98
C VAL A 77 15.31 32.97 7.89
N GLU A 78 15.94 32.00 7.21
CA GLU A 78 17.40 31.96 7.13
C GLU A 78 17.99 33.17 6.40
N LYS A 79 17.41 33.58 5.27
CA LYS A 79 17.93 34.72 4.49
C LYS A 79 17.67 36.08 5.12
N GLU A 80 16.50 36.29 5.73
CA GLU A 80 16.12 37.60 6.28
C GLU A 80 16.67 37.82 7.70
N THR A 81 16.77 36.76 8.50
CA THR A 81 17.18 36.87 9.92
C THR A 81 18.59 36.36 10.18
N GLY A 82 19.21 35.64 9.23
CA GLY A 82 20.52 35.02 9.40
C GLY A 82 20.54 33.83 10.37
N ILE A 83 19.37 33.40 10.88
CA ILE A 83 19.26 32.22 11.73
C ILE A 83 19.35 30.98 10.83
N LYS A 84 20.36 30.12 11.09
CA LYS A 84 20.56 28.88 10.33
C LYS A 84 19.32 27.97 10.31
N ASP A 85 19.21 27.21 9.23
CA ASP A 85 18.28 26.09 9.11
C ASP A 85 18.42 25.10 10.29
N LYS A 86 17.30 24.51 10.71
CA LYS A 86 17.19 23.53 11.80
C LYS A 86 17.74 24.00 13.15
N SER A 87 17.92 25.31 13.30
CA SER A 87 18.23 25.92 14.58
C SER A 87 17.03 25.84 15.53
N PRO A 88 17.22 25.55 16.82
CA PRO A 88 16.15 25.63 17.83
C PRO A 88 15.51 27.02 17.93
N TYR A 89 16.23 28.05 17.47
CA TYR A 89 15.76 29.43 17.44
C TYR A 89 14.97 29.78 16.17
N ASN A 90 14.92 28.88 15.18
CA ASN A 90 14.15 29.06 13.96
C ASN A 90 12.73 28.48 14.16
N PRO A 91 11.68 29.31 14.24
CA PRO A 91 10.32 28.82 14.46
C PRO A 91 9.76 28.00 13.28
N ALA A 92 10.32 28.14 12.07
CA ALA A 92 9.90 27.39 10.90
C ALA A 92 10.47 25.95 10.86
N SER A 93 11.52 25.66 11.64
CA SER A 93 12.16 24.33 11.69
C SER A 93 11.21 23.23 12.13
N VAL A 94 10.38 23.48 13.16
CA VAL A 94 9.39 22.52 13.67
C VAL A 94 8.34 22.19 12.60
N ALA A 95 7.89 23.19 11.84
CA ALA A 95 6.95 22.98 10.76
C ALA A 95 7.58 22.18 9.61
N ASN A 96 8.84 22.46 9.27
CA ASN A 96 9.55 21.71 8.23
C ASN A 96 9.77 20.25 8.64
N GLU A 97 10.21 20.00 9.88
CA GLU A 97 10.42 18.64 10.39
C GLU A 97 9.11 17.85 10.45
N THR A 98 8.04 18.44 10.99
CA THR A 98 6.71 17.82 11.02
C THR A 98 6.21 17.55 9.61
N GLY A 99 6.46 18.47 8.68
CA GLY A 99 6.05 18.32 7.29
C GLY A 99 6.80 17.23 6.57
N GLN A 100 8.12 17.14 6.76
CA GLN A 100 8.93 16.06 6.23
C GLN A 100 8.48 14.70 6.78
N ILE A 101 8.17 14.59 8.08
CA ILE A 101 7.63 13.35 8.66
C ILE A 101 6.27 13.00 8.02
N THR A 102 5.37 13.96 7.90
CA THR A 102 4.02 13.74 7.37
C THR A 102 4.06 13.36 5.89
N SER A 103 4.88 14.04 5.10
CA SER A 103 5.06 13.76 3.66
C SER A 103 5.77 12.43 3.42
N ASN A 104 6.90 12.20 4.11
CA ASN A 104 7.72 11.01 3.86
C ASN A 104 7.10 9.74 4.45
N ILE A 105 6.47 9.79 5.63
CA ILE A 105 5.88 8.60 6.24
C ILE A 105 4.42 8.43 5.82
N GLY A 106 3.62 9.50 5.90
CA GLY A 106 2.21 9.46 5.53
C GLY A 106 2.01 9.28 4.04
N GLY A 107 2.68 10.13 3.23
CA GLY A 107 2.57 10.10 1.77
C GLY A 107 3.06 8.78 1.16
N ILE A 108 4.27 8.31 1.54
CA ILE A 108 4.79 7.01 1.06
C ILE A 108 3.92 5.85 1.57
N GLY A 109 3.43 5.94 2.82
CA GLY A 109 2.52 4.92 3.36
C GLY A 109 1.25 4.79 2.52
N ALA A 110 0.58 5.90 2.24
CA ALA A 110 -0.63 5.90 1.43
C ALA A 110 -0.36 5.49 -0.03
N ASP A 111 0.82 5.80 -0.58
CA ASP A 111 1.25 5.34 -1.91
C ASP A 111 1.40 3.83 -2.01
N VAL A 112 2.10 3.23 -1.04
CA VAL A 112 2.25 1.77 -0.96
C VAL A 112 0.88 1.09 -0.79
N PHE A 113 -0.01 1.68 0.01
CA PHE A 113 -1.37 1.16 0.18
C PHE A 113 -2.17 1.19 -1.13
N GLU A 114 -2.17 2.31 -1.85
CA GLU A 114 -2.87 2.45 -3.13
C GLU A 114 -2.32 1.48 -4.18
N SER A 115 -1.01 1.50 -4.41
CA SER A 115 -0.37 0.67 -5.45
C SER A 115 -0.58 -0.83 -5.21
N PHE A 116 -0.50 -1.28 -3.96
CA PHE A 116 -0.77 -2.67 -3.60
C PHE A 116 -2.25 -3.05 -3.79
N THR A 117 -3.17 -2.15 -3.39
CA THR A 117 -4.61 -2.31 -3.62
C THR A 117 -4.91 -2.40 -5.12
N ALA A 118 -4.36 -1.50 -5.93
CA ALA A 118 -4.55 -1.47 -7.37
C ALA A 118 -4.04 -2.74 -8.05
N ALA A 119 -2.88 -3.28 -7.64
CA ALA A 119 -2.32 -4.50 -8.21
C ALA A 119 -3.20 -5.74 -7.95
N ILE A 120 -3.71 -5.90 -6.71
CA ILE A 120 -4.60 -7.02 -6.36
C ILE A 120 -5.90 -6.90 -7.15
N ILE A 121 -6.48 -5.70 -7.19
CA ILE A 121 -7.76 -5.47 -7.86
C ILE A 121 -7.65 -5.64 -9.37
N ALA A 122 -6.59 -5.12 -10.00
CA ALA A 122 -6.32 -5.35 -11.42
C ALA A 122 -6.21 -6.85 -11.74
N SER A 123 -5.57 -7.63 -10.87
CA SER A 123 -5.47 -9.09 -11.01
C SER A 123 -6.84 -9.78 -10.89
N ILE A 124 -7.69 -9.34 -9.96
CA ILE A 124 -9.08 -9.81 -9.84
C ILE A 124 -9.86 -9.47 -11.12
N PHE A 125 -9.78 -8.23 -11.61
CA PHE A 125 -10.43 -7.80 -12.85
C PHE A 125 -10.02 -8.65 -14.05
N LEU A 126 -8.73 -8.92 -14.20
CA LEU A 126 -8.20 -9.76 -15.27
C LEU A 126 -8.74 -11.20 -15.16
N GLY A 127 -8.72 -11.78 -13.96
CA GLY A 127 -9.32 -13.09 -13.69
C GLY A 127 -10.81 -13.14 -14.02
N THR A 128 -11.55 -12.07 -13.73
CA THR A 128 -12.97 -12.00 -14.06
C THR A 128 -13.26 -11.86 -15.56
N SER A 129 -12.42 -11.13 -16.30
CA SER A 129 -12.54 -10.99 -17.76
C SER A 129 -12.35 -12.34 -18.48
N LEU A 130 -11.42 -13.16 -18.00
CA LEU A 130 -11.18 -14.52 -18.53
C LEU A 130 -12.36 -15.48 -18.31
N LEU A 131 -13.08 -15.34 -17.19
CA LEU A 131 -14.26 -16.15 -16.88
C LEU A 131 -15.46 -15.84 -17.79
N ALA A 132 -15.56 -14.62 -18.31
CA ALA A 132 -16.59 -14.27 -19.29
C ALA A 132 -16.43 -15.03 -20.63
N GLY A 133 -15.26 -15.62 -20.88
CA GLY A 133 -14.94 -16.37 -22.11
C GLY A 133 -14.91 -17.91 -21.98
N GLY A 134 -15.14 -18.51 -20.79
CA GLY A 134 -15.06 -19.98 -20.64
C GLY A 134 -15.56 -20.56 -19.31
N ASN A 135 -15.88 -21.86 -19.30
CA ASN A 135 -16.45 -22.64 -18.20
C ASN A 135 -15.46 -22.93 -17.03
N MET A 136 -14.65 -21.96 -16.61
CA MET A 136 -13.79 -22.11 -15.44
C MET A 136 -14.53 -21.73 -14.15
N LYS A 137 -14.20 -22.41 -13.03
CA LYS A 137 -14.83 -22.15 -11.73
C LYS A 137 -14.51 -20.74 -11.26
N THR A 138 -15.52 -19.89 -11.16
CA THR A 138 -15.46 -18.49 -10.69
C THR A 138 -14.69 -18.33 -9.37
N PHE A 139 -14.80 -19.30 -8.46
CA PHE A 139 -14.21 -19.22 -7.12
C PHE A 139 -12.67 -19.28 -7.11
N GLY A 140 -12.04 -19.98 -8.05
CA GLY A 140 -10.59 -20.15 -8.08
C GLY A 140 -9.86 -18.88 -8.56
N LEU A 141 -10.36 -18.24 -9.61
CA LEU A 141 -9.71 -17.07 -10.22
C LEU A 141 -9.85 -15.79 -9.38
N LEU A 142 -10.94 -15.64 -8.63
CA LEU A 142 -11.13 -14.50 -7.73
C LEU A 142 -10.32 -14.59 -6.43
N SER A 143 -10.06 -15.80 -5.93
CA SER A 143 -9.32 -16.03 -4.68
C SER A 143 -7.81 -16.07 -4.86
N LEU A 144 -7.34 -16.37 -6.07
CA LEU A 144 -5.92 -16.56 -6.39
C LEU A 144 -5.06 -15.31 -6.11
N PRO A 145 -5.44 -14.07 -6.50
CA PRO A 145 -4.67 -12.88 -6.15
C PRO A 145 -4.55 -12.64 -4.64
N LEU A 146 -5.59 -12.96 -3.86
CA LEU A 146 -5.55 -12.83 -2.39
C LEU A 146 -4.62 -13.87 -1.75
N ILE A 147 -4.61 -15.10 -2.26
CA ILE A 147 -3.72 -16.15 -1.76
C ILE A 147 -2.26 -15.78 -2.03
N ILE A 148 -1.95 -15.33 -3.25
CA ILE A 148 -0.59 -14.89 -3.61
C ILE A 148 -0.16 -13.71 -2.72
N ALA A 149 -1.03 -12.71 -2.52
CA ALA A 149 -0.75 -11.59 -1.63
C ALA A 149 -0.50 -12.04 -0.18
N SER A 150 -1.28 -13.00 0.32
CA SER A 150 -1.14 -13.56 1.67
C SER A 150 0.20 -14.28 1.85
N VAL A 151 0.59 -15.14 0.89
CA VAL A 151 1.89 -15.81 0.89
C VAL A 151 3.03 -14.78 0.87
N GLY A 152 2.89 -13.70 0.08
CA GLY A 152 3.86 -12.61 0.04
C GLY A 152 4.09 -11.93 1.39
N ILE A 153 3.04 -11.73 2.18
CA ILE A 153 3.14 -11.18 3.55
C ILE A 153 3.98 -12.12 4.43
N PHE A 154 3.72 -13.43 4.41
CA PHE A 154 4.50 -14.40 5.18
C PHE A 154 5.97 -14.44 4.76
N THR A 155 6.24 -14.43 3.46
CA THR A 155 7.61 -14.38 2.93
C THR A 155 8.33 -13.09 3.34
N SER A 156 7.63 -11.94 3.33
CA SER A 156 8.19 -10.66 3.79
C SER A 156 8.52 -10.65 5.29
N ILE A 157 7.67 -11.27 6.11
CA ILE A 157 7.93 -11.47 7.54
C ILE A 157 9.18 -12.34 7.74
N ALA A 158 9.26 -13.48 7.06
CA ALA A 158 10.41 -14.38 7.13
C ALA A 158 11.72 -13.69 6.69
N GLY A 159 11.70 -12.97 5.56
CA GLY A 159 12.84 -12.20 5.07
C GLY A 159 13.28 -11.10 6.04
N SER A 160 12.34 -10.45 6.73
CA SER A 160 12.64 -9.44 7.75
C SER A 160 13.41 -10.03 8.95
N TYR A 161 13.07 -11.26 9.37
CA TYR A 161 13.80 -11.95 10.43
C TYR A 161 15.19 -12.39 9.98
N LEU A 162 15.34 -12.87 8.75
CA LEU A 162 16.64 -13.25 8.19
C LEU A 162 17.60 -12.06 8.08
N LEU A 163 17.10 -10.88 7.71
CA LEU A 163 17.91 -9.65 7.71
C LEU A 163 18.36 -9.22 9.10
N ARG A 164 17.53 -9.45 10.12
CA ARG A 164 17.89 -9.14 11.51
C ARG A 164 18.98 -10.05 12.04
N ALA A 165 19.10 -11.26 11.50
CA ALA A 165 20.09 -12.25 11.89
C ALA A 165 21.41 -12.13 11.12
N SER A 166 21.45 -11.38 10.02
CA SER A 166 22.67 -11.20 9.22
C SER A 166 23.48 -9.98 9.67
N GLU A 167 24.78 -10.18 9.87
CA GLU A 167 25.74 -9.08 10.06
C GLU A 167 26.01 -8.42 8.71
N VAL A 168 25.19 -7.44 8.35
CA VAL A 168 25.34 -6.71 7.09
C VAL A 168 26.03 -5.37 7.32
N SER A 169 27.16 -5.15 6.64
CA SER A 169 27.99 -3.95 6.78
C SER A 169 27.40 -2.70 6.13
N THR A 170 26.50 -2.84 5.14
CA THR A 170 25.95 -1.71 4.38
C THR A 170 24.45 -1.85 4.17
N SER A 171 23.67 -0.78 4.38
CA SER A 171 22.21 -0.78 4.20
C SER A 171 21.76 -1.25 2.80
N ARG A 172 22.52 -0.94 1.74
CA ARG A 172 22.23 -1.40 0.38
C ARG A 172 22.40 -2.91 0.20
N GLN A 173 23.42 -3.50 0.83
CA GLN A 173 23.63 -4.95 0.78
C GLN A 173 22.51 -5.68 1.51
N ALA A 174 22.01 -5.11 2.61
CA ALA A 174 20.90 -5.68 3.37
C ALA A 174 19.62 -5.71 2.52
N ILE A 175 19.31 -4.61 1.85
CA ILE A 175 18.16 -4.51 0.95
C ILE A 175 18.25 -5.53 -0.19
N ASN A 176 19.40 -5.64 -0.86
CA ASN A 176 19.57 -6.59 -1.97
C ASN A 176 19.40 -8.06 -1.53
N ILE A 177 19.86 -8.42 -0.32
CA ILE A 177 19.67 -9.76 0.25
C ILE A 177 18.19 -10.00 0.55
N ALA A 178 17.49 -9.00 1.08
CA ALA A 178 16.05 -9.07 1.36
C ALA A 178 15.24 -9.33 0.08
N GLU A 179 15.53 -8.55 -0.95
CA GLU A 179 14.85 -8.64 -2.25
C GLU A 179 15.17 -9.96 -2.95
N GLY A 180 16.43 -10.40 -2.92
CA GLY A 180 16.85 -11.67 -3.49
C GLY A 180 16.18 -12.87 -2.79
N PHE A 181 16.06 -12.85 -1.47
CA PHE A 181 15.36 -13.89 -0.72
C PHE A 181 13.87 -13.92 -1.06
N ALA A 182 13.20 -12.76 -1.06
CA ALA A 182 11.78 -12.67 -1.39
C ALA A 182 11.50 -13.14 -2.82
N SER A 183 12.32 -12.73 -3.80
CA SER A 183 12.21 -13.14 -5.20
C SER A 183 12.36 -14.65 -5.36
N ASN A 184 13.38 -15.26 -4.74
CA ASN A 184 13.59 -16.71 -4.81
C ASN A 184 12.43 -17.50 -4.18
N CYS A 185 11.88 -17.06 -3.05
CA CYS A 185 10.72 -17.71 -2.44
C CYS A 185 9.47 -17.64 -3.34
N PHE A 186 9.27 -16.53 -4.05
CA PHE A 186 8.15 -16.39 -4.99
C PHE A 186 8.31 -17.24 -6.25
N ILE A 187 9.54 -17.41 -6.76
CA ILE A 187 9.82 -18.26 -7.93
C ILE A 187 9.63 -19.74 -7.59
N ILE A 188 10.00 -20.17 -6.39
CA ILE A 188 9.87 -21.58 -5.95
C ILE A 188 8.41 -21.92 -5.59
N GLY A 189 7.61 -20.92 -5.20
CA GLY A 189 6.21 -21.11 -4.79
C GLY A 189 5.17 -21.12 -5.93
N ASN A 190 5.60 -20.92 -7.19
CA ASN A 190 4.75 -20.88 -8.40
C ASN A 190 5.03 -22.13 -9.25
#